data_AF-A0A1I5X480-F1
#
_entry.id   AF-A0A1I5X480-F1
#
_cell.length_a   1.000
_cell.length_b   1.000
_cell.length_c   1.000
_cell.angle_alpha   90.00
_cell.angle_beta   90.00
_cell.angle_gamma   90.00
#
_symmetry.space_group_name_H-M   'P 1'
#
loop_
_entity.id
_entity.type
_entity.pdbx_description
1 polymer ?
#
loop_
_entity_poly.entity_id
_entity_poly.type
_entity_poly.pdbx_seq_one_letter_code
_entity_poly.pdbx_strand_id
1 'polypeptide(L)'
;MTAEPLPYCARIVRPGHDTLHFGFADETQARMAADNLRRQLADTAHIPHTAMEHGRTPAGAEVIPPLSGGAAEIADALAQEARVGDAPARFPDVFARLRAQFGYEEACEMQRAALALLDMEDEEDEEDEETGEAEQLRRQAAELDARLRSVYLDRLDLLAVLAADPALHPRLALDADGQPGFRTVLFLTDPDVGQMSFHIADVDLPLVQHVPWADDGDPYATWDGSDKDAVRARLRELAQRRAVAARLELRRAETTQADADAEETRA
;
A
#
# COMPACT_ATOMS: atom_id res chain seq x y z
N MET A 1 -34.07 30.95 -4.28
CA MET A 1 -32.88 31.58 -3.67
C MET A 1 -32.08 32.20 -4.79
N THR A 2 -31.81 33.51 -4.74
CA THR A 2 -30.86 34.12 -5.70
C THR A 2 -29.47 33.64 -5.33
N ALA A 3 -28.78 32.97 -6.26
CA ALA A 3 -27.41 32.53 -6.03
C ALA A 3 -26.56 33.72 -5.59
N GLU A 4 -25.83 33.57 -4.48
CA GLU A 4 -24.91 34.61 -4.03
C GLU A 4 -23.90 34.90 -5.15
N PRO A 5 -23.55 36.18 -5.39
CA PRO A 5 -22.56 36.51 -6.40
C PRO A 5 -21.21 35.87 -6.00
N LEU A 6 -20.54 35.26 -6.98
CA LEU A 6 -19.18 34.70 -6.84
C LEU A 6 -18.19 35.67 -7.50
N PRO A 7 -17.69 36.70 -6.79
CA PRO A 7 -16.91 37.80 -7.38
C PRO A 7 -15.50 37.40 -7.82
N TYR A 8 -15.01 36.24 -7.38
CA TYR A 8 -13.69 35.74 -7.73
C TYR A 8 -13.78 34.38 -8.42
N CYS A 9 -12.80 34.05 -9.24
CA CYS A 9 -12.72 32.74 -9.87
C CYS A 9 -11.29 32.26 -10.07
N ALA A 10 -11.12 30.93 -10.05
CA ALA A 10 -9.99 30.26 -10.70
C ALA A 10 -10.38 29.99 -12.16
N ARG A 11 -9.43 30.16 -13.09
CA ARG A 11 -9.66 30.05 -14.53
C ARG A 11 -8.74 29.02 -15.15
N ILE A 12 -9.31 28.16 -15.99
CA ILE A 12 -8.56 27.21 -16.82
C ILE A 12 -8.59 27.71 -18.25
N VAL A 13 -7.46 28.18 -18.75
CA VAL A 13 -7.30 28.66 -20.13
C VAL A 13 -6.58 27.59 -20.93
N ARG A 14 -7.24 27.03 -21.95
CA ARG A 14 -6.70 26.00 -22.83
C ARG A 14 -6.76 26.48 -24.27
N PRO A 15 -5.67 26.40 -25.05
CA PRO A 15 -5.71 26.75 -26.46
C PRO A 15 -6.78 25.94 -27.22
N GLY A 16 -7.68 26.63 -27.92
CA GLY A 16 -8.74 26.00 -28.71
C GLY A 16 -9.99 25.58 -27.94
N HIS A 17 -10.10 25.90 -26.65
CA HIS A 17 -11.27 25.60 -25.82
C HIS A 17 -11.75 26.83 -25.05
N ASP A 18 -13.02 26.79 -24.63
CA ASP A 18 -13.59 27.81 -23.76
C ASP A 18 -12.88 27.87 -22.41
N THR A 19 -12.79 29.08 -21.86
CA THR A 19 -12.22 29.31 -20.53
C THR A 19 -13.22 28.89 -19.48
N LEU A 20 -12.82 27.97 -18.61
CA LEU A 20 -13.64 27.54 -17.48
C LEU A 20 -13.40 28.47 -16.30
N HIS A 21 -14.46 28.90 -15.63
CA HIS A 21 -14.40 29.78 -14.47
C HIS A 21 -14.99 29.07 -13.25
N PHE A 22 -14.15 28.70 -12.28
CA PHE A 22 -14.56 28.13 -11.00
C PHE A 22 -14.78 29.28 -10.03
N GLY A 23 -16.01 29.55 -9.64
CA GLY A 23 -16.37 30.71 -8.82
C GLY A 23 -16.14 30.49 -7.33
N PHE A 24 -15.75 31.56 -6.65
CA PHE A 24 -15.54 31.59 -5.21
C PHE A 24 -16.01 32.91 -4.61
N ALA A 25 -16.40 32.87 -3.33
CA ALA A 25 -16.80 34.06 -2.58
C ALA A 25 -15.59 34.94 -2.20
N ASP A 26 -14.43 34.32 -2.00
CA ASP A 26 -13.18 34.97 -1.60
C ASP A 26 -12.06 34.78 -2.65
N GLU A 27 -11.22 35.80 -2.83
CA GLU A 27 -10.02 35.78 -3.66
C GLU A 27 -9.02 34.73 -3.19
N THR A 28 -8.92 34.53 -1.86
CA THR A 28 -8.02 33.52 -1.29
C THR A 28 -8.36 32.13 -1.77
N GLN A 29 -9.65 31.78 -1.78
CA GLN A 29 -10.15 30.49 -2.27
C GLN A 29 -9.87 30.32 -3.77
N ALA A 30 -10.14 31.36 -4.57
CA ALA A 30 -9.83 31.34 -6.00
C ALA A 30 -8.33 31.13 -6.28
N ARG A 31 -7.45 31.76 -5.49
CA ARG A 31 -6.00 31.55 -5.60
C ARG A 31 -5.61 30.13 -5.24
N MET A 32 -6.07 29.61 -4.10
CA MET A 32 -5.80 28.24 -3.67
C MET A 32 -6.25 27.23 -4.73
N ALA A 33 -7.42 27.46 -5.33
CA ALA A 33 -7.93 26.60 -6.37
C ALA A 33 -7.09 26.61 -7.65
N ALA A 34 -6.62 27.78 -8.08
CA ALA A 34 -5.67 27.86 -9.19
C ALA A 34 -4.36 27.13 -8.87
N ASP A 35 -3.83 27.25 -7.66
CA ASP A 35 -2.60 26.55 -7.24
C ASP A 35 -2.77 25.02 -7.24
N ASN A 36 -3.90 24.52 -6.71
CA ASN A 36 -4.20 23.10 -6.71
C ASN A 36 -4.32 22.54 -8.14
N LEU A 37 -4.97 23.27 -9.04
CA LEU A 37 -5.08 22.91 -10.46
C LEU A 37 -3.71 22.92 -11.17
N ARG A 38 -2.81 23.88 -10.85
CA ARG A 38 -1.44 23.88 -11.41
C ARG A 38 -0.67 22.64 -11.03
N ARG A 39 -0.75 22.22 -9.77
CA ARG A 39 -0.07 21.00 -9.30
C ARG A 39 -0.55 19.77 -10.05
N GLN A 40 -1.83 19.70 -10.43
CA GLN A 40 -2.35 18.60 -11.23
C GLN A 40 -1.74 18.55 -12.64
N LEU A 41 -1.46 19.69 -13.27
CA LEU A 41 -0.86 19.72 -14.60
C LEU A 41 0.58 19.18 -14.63
N ALA A 42 1.31 19.25 -13.52
CA ALA A 42 2.70 18.80 -13.45
C ALA A 42 2.84 17.31 -13.78
N ASP A 43 1.85 16.49 -13.38
CA ASP A 43 1.91 15.03 -13.47
C ASP A 43 0.86 14.43 -14.42
N THR A 44 0.25 15.24 -15.28
CA THR A 44 -0.81 14.79 -16.19
C THR A 44 -0.58 15.25 -17.63
N ALA A 45 -0.99 14.42 -18.59
CA ALA A 45 -1.03 14.82 -19.99
C ALA A 45 -2.08 15.92 -20.18
N HIS A 46 -1.65 17.07 -20.70
CA HIS A 46 -2.52 18.23 -20.92
C HIS A 46 -2.16 18.92 -22.24
N ILE A 47 -3.08 19.75 -22.74
CA ILE A 47 -2.85 20.55 -23.95
C ILE A 47 -1.69 21.51 -23.68
N PRO A 48 -0.63 21.53 -24.51
CA PRO A 48 0.47 22.47 -24.35
C PRO A 48 -0.04 23.91 -24.19
N HIS A 49 0.58 24.67 -23.30
CA HIS A 49 0.18 26.05 -22.95
C HIS A 49 -1.17 26.18 -22.21
N THR A 50 -1.66 25.10 -21.60
CA THR A 50 -2.74 25.23 -20.60
C THR A 50 -2.25 26.08 -19.43
N ALA A 51 -3.00 27.11 -19.07
CA ALA A 51 -2.71 28.01 -17.96
C ALA A 51 -3.82 27.97 -16.92
N MET A 52 -3.42 27.99 -15.65
CA MET A 52 -4.32 28.13 -14.51
C MET A 52 -4.09 29.50 -13.88
N GLU A 53 -5.13 30.30 -13.78
CA GLU A 53 -5.08 31.67 -13.27
C GLU A 53 -6.15 31.90 -12.21
N HIS A 54 -6.06 32.98 -11.44
CA HIS A 54 -7.16 33.42 -10.57
C HIS A 54 -7.36 34.92 -10.69
N GLY A 55 -8.55 35.40 -10.35
CA GLY A 55 -8.85 36.83 -10.35
C GLY A 55 -10.34 37.12 -10.15
N ARG A 56 -10.76 38.34 -10.48
CA ARG A 56 -12.19 38.70 -10.49
C ARG A 56 -12.92 37.95 -11.58
N THR A 57 -14.13 37.51 -11.26
CA THR A 57 -15.06 36.91 -12.21
C THR A 57 -15.41 37.92 -13.30
N PRO A 58 -15.15 37.63 -14.58
CA PRO A 58 -15.52 38.53 -15.67
C PRO A 58 -17.04 38.72 -15.75
N ALA A 59 -17.48 39.93 -16.08
CA ALA A 59 -18.91 40.20 -16.24
C ALA A 59 -19.49 39.35 -17.38
N GLY A 60 -20.55 38.60 -17.07
CA GLY A 60 -21.22 37.71 -18.02
C GLY A 60 -20.51 36.36 -18.27
N ALA A 61 -19.43 36.06 -17.56
CA ALA A 61 -18.84 34.72 -17.60
C ALA A 61 -19.79 33.68 -16.99
N GLU A 62 -19.86 32.50 -17.62
CA GLU A 62 -20.48 31.33 -17.00
C GLU A 62 -19.55 30.81 -15.90
N VAL A 63 -20.09 30.72 -14.69
CA VAL A 63 -19.33 30.36 -13.49
C VAL A 63 -19.80 29.02 -12.96
N ILE A 64 -18.85 28.10 -12.81
CA ILE A 64 -19.04 26.82 -12.15
C ILE A 64 -18.96 27.08 -10.65
N PRO A 65 -20.04 26.87 -9.88
CA PRO A 65 -20.03 27.12 -8.44
C PRO A 65 -19.13 26.12 -7.71
N PRO A 66 -18.61 26.49 -6.52
CA PRO A 66 -17.89 25.54 -5.68
C PRO A 66 -18.83 24.41 -5.28
N LEU A 67 -18.25 23.24 -4.99
CA LEU A 67 -19.03 22.15 -4.40
C LEU A 67 -19.25 22.45 -2.93
N SER A 68 -20.40 22.02 -2.41
CA SER A 68 -20.61 21.89 -0.97
C SER A 68 -19.57 20.92 -0.40
N GLY A 69 -19.12 21.18 0.83
CA GLY A 69 -18.14 20.33 1.52
C GLY A 69 -18.74 19.10 2.21
N GLY A 70 -20.07 18.92 2.17
CA GLY A 70 -20.75 17.78 2.77
C GLY A 70 -20.78 16.58 1.82
N ALA A 71 -20.55 15.39 2.37
CA ALA A 71 -20.46 14.16 1.58
C ALA A 71 -21.77 13.81 0.86
N ALA A 72 -22.93 14.08 1.49
CA ALA A 72 -24.25 13.81 0.89
C ALA A 72 -24.51 14.67 -0.35
N GLU A 73 -24.21 15.96 -0.29
CA GLU A 73 -24.41 16.83 -1.46
C GLU A 73 -23.38 16.54 -2.57
N ILE A 74 -22.19 16.03 -2.22
CA ILE A 74 -21.21 15.54 -3.20
C ILE A 74 -21.72 14.24 -3.84
N ALA A 75 -22.33 13.34 -3.06
CA ALA A 75 -22.95 12.11 -3.55
C ALA A 75 -24.07 12.44 -4.56
N ASP A 76 -24.96 13.37 -4.22
CA ASP A 76 -25.99 13.88 -5.13
C ASP A 76 -25.40 14.42 -6.44
N ALA A 77 -24.29 15.18 -6.35
CA ALA A 77 -23.62 15.71 -7.53
C ALA A 77 -23.02 14.61 -8.41
N LEU A 78 -22.40 13.59 -7.80
CA LEU A 78 -21.86 12.42 -8.50
C LEU A 78 -22.98 11.62 -9.17
N ALA A 79 -24.07 11.31 -8.45
CA ALA A 79 -25.23 10.62 -8.99
C ALA A 79 -25.87 11.40 -10.15
N GLN A 80 -25.98 12.73 -10.01
CA GLN A 80 -26.50 13.58 -11.08
C GLN A 80 -25.58 13.56 -12.32
N GLU A 81 -24.26 13.54 -12.14
CA GLU A 81 -23.30 13.38 -13.25
C GLU A 81 -23.47 12.02 -13.94
N ALA A 82 -23.60 10.94 -13.16
CA ALA A 82 -23.78 9.58 -13.65
C ALA A 82 -25.11 9.39 -14.40
N ARG A 83 -26.23 9.94 -13.89
CA ARG A 83 -27.56 9.86 -14.53
C ARG A 83 -27.62 10.55 -15.90
N VAL A 84 -26.76 11.54 -16.14
CA VAL A 84 -26.68 12.21 -17.45
C VAL A 84 -26.00 11.32 -18.50
N GLY A 85 -25.40 10.20 -18.08
CA GLY A 85 -25.45 8.85 -18.69
C GLY A 85 -24.81 8.61 -20.06
N ASP A 86 -25.07 9.47 -21.05
CA ASP A 86 -24.68 9.27 -22.45
C ASP A 86 -23.86 10.44 -23.04
N ALA A 87 -23.63 11.49 -22.26
CA ALA A 87 -22.77 12.59 -22.69
C ALA A 87 -21.30 12.21 -22.45
N PRO A 88 -20.38 12.51 -23.39
CA PRO A 88 -18.95 12.34 -23.16
C PRO A 88 -18.54 13.07 -21.88
N ALA A 89 -17.65 12.45 -21.09
CA ALA A 89 -17.17 12.96 -19.80
C ALA A 89 -16.98 14.49 -19.84
N ARG A 90 -17.82 15.21 -19.09
CA ARG A 90 -17.81 16.68 -19.08
C ARG A 90 -16.73 17.13 -18.12
N PHE A 91 -15.67 17.74 -18.67
CA PHE A 91 -14.70 18.44 -17.86
C PHE A 91 -15.18 19.87 -17.56
N PRO A 92 -15.14 20.32 -16.30
CA PRO A 92 -14.61 19.61 -15.13
C PRO A 92 -15.67 18.74 -14.46
N ASP A 93 -15.30 17.50 -14.12
CA ASP A 93 -16.13 16.58 -13.35
C ASP A 93 -16.17 16.97 -11.86
N VAL A 94 -17.00 16.29 -11.06
CA VAL A 94 -17.08 16.52 -9.61
C VAL A 94 -15.70 16.39 -8.94
N PHE A 95 -14.89 15.41 -9.32
CA PHE A 95 -13.59 15.22 -8.69
C PHE A 95 -12.59 16.34 -9.02
N ALA A 96 -12.55 16.81 -10.26
CA ALA A 96 -11.73 17.96 -10.65
C ALA A 96 -12.12 19.22 -9.88
N ARG A 97 -13.42 19.42 -9.64
CA ARG A 97 -13.95 20.52 -8.81
C ARG A 97 -13.52 20.38 -7.35
N LEU A 98 -13.63 19.20 -6.74
CA LEU A 98 -13.16 18.93 -5.38
C LEU A 98 -11.67 19.19 -5.24
N ARG A 99 -10.87 18.68 -6.19
CA ARG A 99 -9.42 18.88 -6.18
C ARG A 99 -9.04 20.34 -6.31
N ALA A 100 -9.73 21.11 -7.16
CA ALA A 100 -9.51 22.54 -7.22
C ALA A 100 -9.77 23.16 -5.85
N GLN A 101 -10.92 22.88 -5.24
CA GLN A 101 -11.34 23.51 -3.99
C GLN A 101 -10.48 23.14 -2.77
N PHE A 102 -10.14 21.86 -2.62
CA PHE A 102 -9.59 21.31 -1.38
C PHE A 102 -8.16 20.72 -1.52
N GLY A 103 -7.70 20.50 -2.74
CA GLY A 103 -6.45 19.77 -3.00
C GLY A 103 -6.69 18.27 -3.16
N TYR A 104 -5.63 17.51 -3.40
CA TYR A 104 -5.76 16.09 -3.80
C TYR A 104 -6.25 15.18 -2.67
N GLU A 105 -5.59 15.23 -1.51
CA GLU A 105 -5.86 14.32 -0.40
C GLU A 105 -7.29 14.50 0.13
N GLU A 106 -7.68 15.73 0.44
CA GLU A 106 -9.03 16.05 0.94
C GLU A 106 -10.10 15.76 -0.13
N ALA A 107 -9.83 16.00 -1.42
CA ALA A 107 -10.75 15.59 -2.48
C ALA A 107 -10.94 14.07 -2.56
N CYS A 108 -9.89 13.28 -2.37
CA CYS A 108 -10.00 11.82 -2.31
C CYS A 108 -10.82 11.36 -1.10
N GLU A 109 -10.63 11.98 0.07
CA GLU A 109 -11.41 11.67 1.26
C GLU A 109 -12.89 12.00 1.07
N MET A 110 -13.19 13.19 0.55
CA MET A 110 -14.56 13.62 0.27
C MET A 110 -15.23 12.76 -0.80
N GLN A 111 -14.52 12.43 -1.89
CA GLN A 111 -15.06 11.56 -2.92
C GLN A 111 -15.32 10.15 -2.37
N ARG A 112 -14.40 9.61 -1.55
CA ARG A 112 -14.61 8.29 -0.92
C ARG A 112 -15.81 8.30 0.02
N ALA A 113 -15.98 9.36 0.83
CA ALA A 113 -17.13 9.50 1.71
C ALA A 113 -18.44 9.62 0.92
N ALA A 114 -18.45 10.34 -0.20
CA ALA A 114 -19.60 10.47 -1.07
C ALA A 114 -19.96 9.18 -1.80
N LEU A 115 -18.97 8.45 -2.32
CA LEU A 115 -19.18 7.14 -2.95
C LEU A 115 -19.74 6.14 -1.95
N ALA A 116 -19.23 6.11 -0.71
CA ALA A 116 -19.78 5.24 0.33
C ALA A 116 -21.26 5.54 0.64
N LEU A 117 -21.71 6.79 0.50
CA LEU A 117 -23.12 7.15 0.64
C LEU A 117 -23.96 6.65 -0.55
N LEU A 118 -23.45 6.75 -1.77
CA LEU A 118 -24.12 6.21 -2.96
C LEU A 118 -24.24 4.70 -2.90
N ASP A 119 -23.18 4.02 -2.49
CA ASP A 119 -23.20 2.56 -2.31
C ASP A 119 -24.30 2.18 -1.31
N MET A 120 -24.41 2.87 -0.16
CA MET A 120 -25.50 2.61 0.81
C MET A 120 -26.92 2.91 0.27
N GLU A 121 -27.09 3.93 -0.57
CA GLU A 121 -28.38 4.24 -1.19
C GLU A 121 -28.79 3.18 -2.23
N ASP A 122 -27.82 2.63 -2.96
CA ASP A 122 -28.06 1.51 -3.89
C ASP A 122 -28.35 0.21 -3.10
N GLU A 123 -27.70 0.00 -1.94
CA GLU A 123 -27.95 -1.14 -1.03
C GLU A 123 -29.39 -1.12 -0.45
N GLU A 124 -29.95 0.06 -0.11
CA GLU A 124 -31.33 0.20 0.42
C GLU A 124 -32.42 -0.22 -0.61
N ASP A 125 -32.11 -0.17 -1.90
CA ASP A 125 -32.99 -0.65 -2.99
C ASP A 125 -32.78 -2.16 -3.30
N GLU A 126 -31.70 -2.78 -2.80
CA GLU A 126 -31.31 -4.20 -2.99
C GLU A 126 -31.43 -5.09 -1.72
N GLU A 127 -31.91 -4.54 -0.59
CA GLU A 127 -31.93 -5.17 0.75
C GLU A 127 -32.56 -6.58 0.84
N ASP A 128 -33.38 -7.01 -0.12
CA ASP A 128 -33.95 -8.36 -0.15
C ASP A 128 -33.00 -9.44 -0.77
N GLU A 129 -31.93 -9.07 -1.48
CA GLU A 129 -30.97 -10.01 -2.12
C GLU A 129 -29.50 -9.85 -1.65
N GLU A 130 -29.08 -8.67 -1.19
CA GLU A 130 -27.65 -8.33 -0.97
C GLU A 130 -27.04 -8.81 0.35
N THR A 131 -27.86 -9.04 1.38
CA THR A 131 -27.38 -9.53 2.68
C THR A 131 -26.65 -10.87 2.59
N GLY A 132 -26.97 -11.69 1.57
CA GLY A 132 -26.31 -12.96 1.30
C GLY A 132 -24.90 -12.82 0.69
N GLU A 133 -24.72 -11.89 -0.26
CA GLU A 133 -23.44 -11.73 -0.98
C GLU A 133 -22.39 -11.03 -0.12
N ALA A 134 -22.76 -9.97 0.62
CA ALA A 134 -21.85 -9.30 1.53
C ALA A 134 -21.41 -10.22 2.69
N GLU A 135 -22.31 -11.05 3.22
CA GLU A 135 -21.93 -12.10 4.19
C GLU A 135 -21.00 -13.14 3.56
N GLN A 136 -21.28 -13.56 2.32
CA GLN A 136 -20.44 -14.51 1.59
C GLN A 136 -19.03 -13.95 1.34
N LEU A 137 -18.90 -12.69 0.93
CA LEU A 137 -17.61 -12.03 0.71
C LEU A 137 -16.84 -11.86 2.03
N ARG A 138 -17.50 -11.46 3.11
CA ARG A 138 -16.87 -11.39 4.45
C ARG A 138 -16.39 -12.76 4.91
N ARG A 139 -17.17 -13.82 4.67
CA ARG A 139 -16.78 -15.21 4.96
C ARG A 139 -15.58 -15.64 4.14
N GLN A 140 -15.57 -15.35 2.83
CA GLN A 140 -14.44 -15.65 1.95
C GLN A 140 -13.18 -14.90 2.36
N ALA A 141 -13.29 -13.62 2.70
CA ALA A 141 -12.16 -12.82 3.18
C ALA A 141 -11.60 -13.39 4.50
N ALA A 142 -12.46 -13.73 5.46
CA ALA A 142 -12.06 -14.36 6.71
C ALA A 142 -11.38 -15.73 6.49
N GLU A 143 -11.88 -16.54 5.54
CA GLU A 143 -11.25 -17.81 5.16
C GLU A 143 -9.88 -17.62 4.51
N LEU A 144 -9.73 -16.61 3.65
CA LEU A 144 -8.45 -16.28 3.02
C LEU A 144 -7.44 -15.78 4.06
N ASP A 145 -7.85 -14.89 4.96
CA ASP A 145 -7.01 -14.41 6.05
C ASP A 145 -6.57 -15.54 6.97
N ALA A 146 -7.48 -16.47 7.31
CA ALA A 146 -7.14 -17.66 8.08
C ALA A 146 -6.11 -18.55 7.35
N ARG A 147 -6.24 -18.73 6.03
CA ARG A 147 -5.28 -19.49 5.22
C ARG A 147 -3.92 -18.80 5.14
N LEU A 148 -3.89 -17.49 4.90
CA LEU A 148 -2.65 -16.71 4.85
C LEU A 148 -1.94 -16.73 6.21
N ARG A 149 -2.71 -16.62 7.30
CA ARG A 149 -2.20 -16.74 8.67
C ARG A 149 -1.58 -18.10 8.94
N SER A 150 -2.23 -19.18 8.50
CA SER A 150 -1.70 -20.55 8.61
C SER A 150 -0.34 -20.69 7.91
N VAL A 151 -0.24 -20.24 6.65
CA VAL A 151 1.02 -20.29 5.89
C VAL A 151 2.11 -19.43 6.53
N TYR A 152 1.75 -18.27 7.08
CA TYR A 152 2.68 -17.42 7.81
C TYR A 152 3.24 -18.15 9.05
N LEU A 153 2.40 -18.83 9.83
CA LEU A 153 2.81 -19.54 11.04
C LEU A 153 3.72 -20.72 10.71
N ASP A 154 3.36 -21.54 9.71
CA ASP A 154 4.21 -22.64 9.23
C ASP A 154 5.60 -22.14 8.82
N ARG A 155 5.65 -21.00 8.11
CA ARG A 155 6.91 -20.37 7.73
C ARG A 155 7.70 -19.88 8.95
N LEU A 156 7.02 -19.28 9.93
CA LEU A 156 7.66 -18.76 11.13
C LEU A 156 8.23 -19.89 12.01
N ASP A 157 7.53 -21.01 12.14
CA ASP A 157 8.04 -22.18 12.85
C ASP A 157 9.33 -22.71 12.20
N LEU A 158 9.37 -22.80 10.87
CA LEU A 158 10.58 -23.17 10.15
C LEU A 158 11.72 -22.16 10.35
N LEU A 159 11.40 -20.86 10.36
CA LEU A 159 12.38 -19.81 10.65
C LEU A 159 12.89 -19.88 12.09
N ALA A 160 12.04 -20.19 13.06
CA ALA A 160 12.44 -20.37 14.45
C ALA A 160 13.39 -21.57 14.61
N VAL A 161 13.14 -22.67 13.90
CA VAL A 161 14.07 -23.82 13.84
C VAL A 161 15.42 -23.41 13.23
N LEU A 162 15.42 -22.64 12.14
CA LEU A 162 16.67 -22.12 11.55
C LEU A 162 17.39 -21.15 12.50
N ALA A 163 16.66 -20.29 13.20
CA ALA A 163 17.21 -19.33 14.14
C ALA A 163 17.81 -19.98 15.40
N ALA A 164 17.48 -21.24 15.69
CA ALA A 164 18.13 -22.00 16.74
C ALA A 164 19.56 -22.46 16.37
N ASP A 165 19.94 -22.34 15.09
CA ASP A 165 21.28 -22.70 14.62
C ASP A 165 22.28 -21.53 14.78
N PRO A 166 23.26 -21.64 15.70
CA PRO A 166 24.21 -20.57 15.94
C PRO A 166 25.12 -20.29 14.73
N ALA A 167 25.24 -21.22 13.77
CA ALA A 167 26.02 -21.01 12.55
C ALA A 167 25.40 -19.95 11.62
N LEU A 168 24.11 -19.62 11.82
CA LEU A 168 23.40 -18.58 11.07
C LEU A 168 23.43 -17.21 11.74
N HIS A 169 24.22 -17.01 12.79
CA HIS A 169 24.35 -15.72 13.49
C HIS A 169 23.01 -14.95 13.67
N PRO A 170 22.00 -15.58 14.28
CA PRO A 170 20.64 -15.06 14.30
C PRO A 170 20.55 -13.80 15.18
N ARG A 171 19.83 -12.77 14.72
CA ARG A 171 19.61 -11.50 15.45
C ARG A 171 18.19 -10.98 15.30
N LEU A 172 17.65 -10.41 16.38
CA LEU A 172 16.46 -9.57 16.34
C LEU A 172 16.85 -8.09 16.34
N ALA A 173 16.21 -7.29 15.52
CA ALA A 173 16.32 -5.83 15.60
C ALA A 173 14.98 -5.16 15.30
N LEU A 174 14.87 -3.89 15.65
CA LEU A 174 13.71 -3.07 15.34
C LEU A 174 13.92 -2.35 14.01
N ASP A 175 12.95 -2.47 13.12
CA ASP A 175 12.81 -1.63 11.95
C ASP A 175 12.11 -0.33 12.35
N ALA A 176 12.87 0.78 12.29
CA ALA A 176 12.36 2.10 12.65
C ALA A 176 11.17 2.49 11.76
N ASP A 177 11.23 2.11 10.48
CA ASP A 177 10.25 2.39 9.44
C ASP A 177 9.24 1.24 9.25
N GLY A 178 9.34 0.20 10.09
CA GLY A 178 8.46 -0.97 10.05
C GLY A 178 7.00 -0.62 10.36
N GLN A 179 6.08 -1.36 9.74
CA GLN A 179 4.64 -1.20 9.98
C GLN A 179 4.27 -1.55 11.43
N PRO A 180 3.29 -0.86 12.05
CA PRO A 180 2.78 -1.23 13.36
C PRO A 180 2.36 -2.70 13.42
N GLY A 181 2.79 -3.44 14.45
CA GLY A 181 2.54 -4.87 14.58
C GLY A 181 3.55 -5.77 13.84
N PHE A 182 4.47 -5.20 13.05
CA PHE A 182 5.50 -5.92 12.27
C PHE A 182 6.85 -5.21 12.31
N ARG A 183 7.18 -4.53 13.42
CA ARG A 183 8.42 -3.74 13.52
C ARG A 183 9.64 -4.57 13.84
N THR A 184 9.46 -5.80 14.30
CA THR A 184 10.57 -6.68 14.63
C THR A 184 11.06 -7.42 13.40
N VAL A 185 12.37 -7.42 13.18
CA VAL A 185 13.03 -8.12 12.07
C VAL A 185 13.96 -9.19 12.62
N LEU A 186 13.77 -10.42 12.16
CA LEU A 186 14.70 -11.53 12.32
C LEU A 186 15.72 -11.50 11.18
N PHE A 187 16.99 -11.40 11.53
CA PHE A 187 18.13 -11.56 10.66
C PHE A 187 18.75 -12.94 10.86
N LEU A 188 19.00 -13.64 9.76
CA LEU A 188 19.79 -14.87 9.70
C LEU A 188 20.94 -14.63 8.73
N THR A 189 22.18 -14.70 9.20
CA THR A 189 23.37 -14.46 8.39
C THR A 189 24.25 -15.71 8.33
N ASP A 190 24.34 -16.27 7.13
CA ASP A 190 25.31 -17.31 6.82
C ASP A 190 26.57 -16.66 6.21
N PRO A 191 27.79 -17.01 6.65
CA PRO A 191 29.01 -16.39 6.13
C PRO A 191 29.24 -16.57 4.63
N ASP A 192 28.74 -17.66 4.04
CA ASP A 192 28.97 -17.98 2.64
C ASP A 192 27.81 -17.60 1.71
N VAL A 193 26.59 -17.57 2.25
CA VAL A 193 25.35 -17.29 1.49
C VAL A 193 24.89 -15.85 1.69
N GLY A 194 25.29 -15.22 2.79
CA GLY A 194 24.91 -13.86 3.17
C GLY A 194 23.68 -13.78 4.07
N GLN A 195 23.18 -12.56 4.23
CA GLN A 195 22.10 -12.23 5.16
C GLN A 195 20.70 -12.50 4.57
N MET A 196 19.76 -12.89 5.42
CA MET A 196 18.35 -13.05 5.11
C MET A 196 17.53 -12.36 6.19
N SER A 197 16.55 -11.55 5.81
CA SER A 197 15.74 -10.76 6.75
C SER A 197 14.25 -11.02 6.61
N PHE A 198 13.58 -11.16 7.77
CA PHE A 198 12.16 -11.49 7.87
C PHE A 198 11.49 -10.63 8.94
N HIS A 199 10.49 -9.84 8.56
CA HIS A 199 9.62 -9.17 9.52
C HIS A 199 8.75 -10.20 10.25
N ILE A 200 8.68 -10.06 11.56
CA ILE A 200 7.94 -10.92 12.49
C ILE A 200 6.81 -10.09 13.09
N ALA A 201 5.61 -10.65 13.10
CA ALA A 201 4.49 -10.00 13.77
C ALA A 201 4.75 -9.95 15.29
N ASP A 202 4.44 -8.83 15.92
CA ASP A 202 4.71 -8.60 17.34
C ASP A 202 4.01 -9.65 18.22
N VAL A 203 2.82 -10.11 17.81
CA VAL A 203 2.05 -11.17 18.50
C VAL A 203 2.72 -12.54 18.48
N ASP A 204 3.64 -12.79 17.53
CA ASP A 204 4.32 -14.06 17.33
C ASP A 204 5.80 -14.04 17.74
N LEU A 205 6.25 -12.91 18.28
CA LEU A 205 7.58 -12.75 18.84
C LEU A 205 7.98 -13.87 19.83
N PRO A 206 7.07 -14.46 20.64
CA PRO A 206 7.40 -15.59 21.51
C PRO A 206 8.05 -16.79 20.81
N LEU A 207 7.81 -17.01 19.51
CA LEU A 207 8.41 -18.12 18.75
C LEU A 207 9.93 -17.95 18.54
N VAL A 208 10.39 -16.70 18.48
CA VAL A 208 11.80 -16.35 18.22
C VAL A 208 12.45 -15.66 19.42
N GLN A 209 11.82 -15.67 20.59
CA GLN A 209 12.33 -15.00 21.80
C GLN A 209 13.70 -15.51 22.29
N HIS A 210 14.12 -16.68 21.81
CA HIS A 210 15.42 -17.27 22.11
C HIS A 210 16.56 -16.61 21.30
N VAL A 211 16.23 -15.87 20.25
CA VAL A 211 17.19 -15.16 19.42
C VAL A 211 17.65 -13.89 20.14
N PRO A 212 18.96 -13.64 20.25
CA PRO A 212 19.47 -12.42 20.88
C PRO A 212 19.08 -11.17 20.08
N TRP A 213 18.73 -10.11 20.80
CA TRP A 213 18.60 -8.78 20.21
C TRP A 213 19.97 -8.26 19.80
N ALA A 214 20.00 -7.55 18.67
CA ALA A 214 21.19 -6.89 18.16
C ALA A 214 21.56 -5.68 19.03
N ASP A 215 22.85 -5.54 19.29
CA ASP A 215 23.40 -4.29 19.82
C ASP A 215 23.46 -3.23 18.70
N ASP A 216 23.58 -1.96 19.09
CA ASP A 216 23.75 -0.87 18.13
C ASP A 216 24.99 -1.10 17.25
N GLY A 217 24.76 -1.19 15.93
CA GLY A 217 25.82 -1.44 14.94
C GLY A 217 26.24 -2.90 14.79
N ASP A 218 25.44 -3.86 15.26
CA ASP A 218 25.70 -5.29 15.02
C ASP A 218 25.77 -5.58 13.50
N PRO A 219 26.90 -6.08 12.98
CA PRO A 219 27.07 -6.36 11.56
C PRO A 219 26.12 -7.45 11.05
N TYR A 220 25.59 -8.30 11.93
CA TYR A 220 24.64 -9.36 11.58
C TYR A 220 23.18 -8.88 11.54
N ALA A 221 22.91 -7.64 11.97
CA ALA A 221 21.58 -7.02 11.95
C ALA A 221 21.53 -5.72 11.14
N THR A 222 22.45 -5.57 10.18
CA THR A 222 22.47 -4.44 9.25
C THR A 222 21.89 -4.87 7.91
N TRP A 223 20.82 -4.20 7.45
CA TRP A 223 20.21 -4.52 6.15
C TRP A 223 21.20 -4.30 5.01
N ASP A 224 21.37 -5.33 4.18
CA ASP A 224 22.32 -5.36 3.06
C ASP A 224 21.73 -4.88 1.73
N GLY A 225 20.52 -4.32 1.73
CA GLY A 225 19.82 -3.90 0.50
C GLY A 225 19.12 -5.03 -0.25
N SER A 226 19.08 -6.25 0.30
CA SER A 226 18.42 -7.38 -0.36
C SER A 226 16.90 -7.23 -0.45
N ASP A 227 16.35 -7.63 -1.61
CA ASP A 227 14.92 -7.82 -1.83
C ASP A 227 14.47 -9.26 -1.49
N LYS A 228 13.16 -9.52 -1.58
CA LYS A 228 12.62 -10.85 -1.25
C LYS A 228 13.04 -11.96 -2.21
N ASP A 229 13.39 -11.65 -3.46
CA ASP A 229 13.84 -12.65 -4.41
C ASP A 229 15.29 -13.05 -4.15
N ALA A 230 16.13 -12.08 -3.78
CA ALA A 230 17.48 -12.33 -3.28
C ALA A 230 17.45 -13.19 -2.00
N VAL A 231 16.60 -12.85 -1.03
CA VAL A 231 16.41 -13.65 0.20
C VAL A 231 15.97 -15.08 -0.13
N ARG A 232 15.02 -15.27 -1.06
CA ARG A 232 14.58 -16.60 -1.50
C ARG A 232 15.68 -17.39 -2.20
N ALA A 233 16.51 -16.74 -3.03
CA ALA A 233 17.65 -17.37 -3.68
C ALA A 233 18.67 -17.86 -2.65
N ARG A 234 18.99 -17.02 -1.66
CA ARG A 234 19.88 -17.36 -0.53
C ARG A 234 19.36 -18.55 0.28
N LEU A 235 18.07 -18.56 0.65
CA LEU A 235 17.46 -19.71 1.33
C LEU A 235 17.61 -21.02 0.56
N ARG A 236 17.41 -20.99 -0.77
CA ARG A 236 17.59 -22.18 -1.61
C ARG A 236 19.05 -22.64 -1.64
N GLU A 237 19.99 -21.71 -1.77
CA GLU A 237 21.42 -22.03 -1.74
C GLU A 237 21.83 -22.64 -0.38
N LEU A 238 21.38 -22.04 0.73
CA LEU A 238 21.62 -22.57 2.08
C LEU A 238 21.10 -24.01 2.21
N ALA A 239 19.88 -24.27 1.76
CA ALA A 239 19.30 -25.61 1.79
C ALA A 239 20.11 -26.63 0.98
N GLN A 240 20.57 -26.24 -0.22
CA GLN A 240 21.40 -27.09 -1.08
C GLN A 240 22.75 -27.40 -0.41
N ARG A 241 23.42 -26.40 0.16
CA ARG A 241 24.70 -26.57 0.85
C ARG A 241 24.57 -27.50 2.06
N ARG A 242 23.55 -27.30 2.90
CA ARG A 242 23.28 -28.18 4.06
C ARG A 242 23.01 -29.61 3.63
N ALA A 243 22.24 -29.82 2.56
CA ALA A 243 21.98 -31.16 2.03
C ALA A 243 23.26 -31.86 1.53
N VAL A 244 24.19 -31.12 0.92
CA VAL A 244 25.50 -31.66 0.50
C VAL A 244 26.36 -32.00 1.72
N ALA A 245 26.44 -31.09 2.70
CA ALA A 245 27.22 -31.31 3.92
C ALA A 245 26.74 -32.56 4.68
N ALA A 246 25.44 -32.70 4.92
CA ALA A 246 24.85 -33.85 5.60
C ALA A 246 25.16 -35.19 4.89
N ARG A 247 25.13 -35.21 3.55
CA ARG A 247 25.50 -36.40 2.76
C ARG A 247 26.98 -36.76 2.91
N LEU A 248 27.86 -35.77 2.98
CA LEU A 248 29.29 -35.99 3.16
C LEU A 248 29.58 -36.53 4.57
N GLU A 249 28.91 -36.02 5.59
CA GLU A 249 29.01 -36.52 6.96
C GLU A 249 28.55 -37.97 7.08
N LEU A 250 27.41 -38.31 6.48
CA LEU A 250 26.92 -39.69 6.45
C LEU A 250 27.94 -40.65 5.82
N ARG A 251 28.52 -40.28 4.67
CA ARG A 251 29.55 -41.09 4.01
C ARG A 251 30.83 -41.25 4.85
N ARG A 252 31.23 -40.20 5.57
CA ARG A 252 32.38 -40.27 6.48
C ARG A 252 32.12 -41.24 7.63
N ALA A 253 30.91 -41.21 8.21
CA ALA A 253 30.50 -42.12 9.27
C ALA A 253 30.49 -43.58 8.79
N GLU A 254 29.93 -43.84 7.61
CA GLU A 254 29.90 -45.18 7.00
C GLU A 254 31.31 -45.73 6.73
N THR A 255 32.23 -44.88 6.24
CA THR A 255 33.63 -45.28 5.99
C THR A 255 34.35 -45.61 7.30
N THR A 256 34.16 -44.79 8.33
CA THR A 256 34.78 -45.00 9.65
C THR A 256 34.31 -46.31 10.29
N GLN A 257 33.02 -46.64 10.15
CA GLN A 257 32.48 -47.90 10.65
C GLN A 257 33.04 -49.11 9.88
N ALA A 258 33.12 -49.02 8.55
CA ALA A 258 33.65 -50.11 7.72
C ALA A 258 35.12 -50.41 8.03
N ASP A 259 35.93 -49.37 8.29
CA ASP A 259 37.32 -49.53 8.68
C ASP A 259 37.44 -50.20 10.06
N ALA A 260 36.60 -49.81 11.04
CA ALA A 260 36.57 -50.42 12.36
C ALA A 260 36.19 -51.91 12.30
N ASP A 261 35.15 -52.27 11.53
CA ASP A 261 34.71 -53.67 11.36
C ASP A 261 35.79 -54.52 10.64
N ALA A 262 36.50 -53.92 9.69
CA ALA A 262 37.60 -54.58 8.97
C ALA A 262 38.83 -54.82 9.86
N GLU A 263 39.11 -53.93 10.82
CA GLU A 263 40.14 -54.13 11.84
C GLU A 263 39.75 -55.22 12.84
N GLU A 264 38.49 -55.26 13.30
CA GLU A 264 37.99 -56.31 14.20
C GLU A 264 38.04 -57.70 13.55
N THR A 265 37.74 -57.81 12.26
CA THR A 265 37.81 -59.09 11.52
C THR A 265 39.24 -59.61 11.34
N ARG A 266 40.26 -58.75 11.48
CA ARG A 266 41.69 -59.12 11.33
C ARG A 266 42.37 -59.48 12.65
N ALA A 267 41.77 -59.13 13.79
CA ALA A 267 42.28 -59.41 15.14
C ALA A 267 41.90 -60.81 15.62
#